data_AF-A0A1F8USE2-F1
#
_entry.id   AF-A0A1F8USE2-F1
#
_cell.length_a   1.000
_cell.length_b   1.000
_cell.length_c   1.000
_cell.angle_alpha   90.00
_cell.angle_beta   90.00
_cell.angle_gamma   90.00
#
_symmetry.space_group_name_H-M   'P 1'
#
loop_
_entity.id
_entity.type
_entity.pdbx_description
1 polymer ?
#
loop_
_entity_poly.entity_id
_entity_poly.type
_entity_poly.pdbx_seq_one_letter_code
_entity_poly.pdbx_strand_id
1 'polypeptide(L)'
;MKRLLLASAGFCTESLQKKAKDLFEKEMKDVKIMYFDTASKPEEDKEYLKDELDWIYATGVRKDNLTRYEMTSDITEEEILKYDAIWVSGGNTYYLLDTIRKTGLDEKLAKALEKGVLYMGASAGSMVATVNIDVTYFMDNNFLNLQDLKGMDFFHTRIIPHKRMEWEKGILECKEKIKEDIIVLTDEEAVYVEGYKYSIIS
;
A
#
# COMPACT_ATOMS: atom_id res chain seq x y z
N MET A 1 15.56 5.65 8.50
CA MET A 1 15.77 4.83 7.27
C MET A 1 14.39 4.46 6.76
N LYS A 2 14.10 4.73 5.47
CA LYS A 2 12.82 4.41 4.86
C LYS A 2 12.54 2.90 4.92
N ARG A 3 11.36 2.53 5.41
CA ARG A 3 10.86 1.15 5.46
C ARG A 3 9.47 1.08 4.85
N LEU A 4 9.22 0.07 4.03
CA LEU A 4 7.92 -0.18 3.40
C LEU A 4 7.56 -1.66 3.53
N LEU A 5 6.27 -1.95 3.66
CA LEU A 5 5.72 -3.29 3.55
C LEU A 5 4.55 -3.25 2.55
N LEU A 6 4.79 -3.74 1.34
CA LEU A 6 3.89 -3.61 0.19
C LEU A 6 3.26 -4.99 -0.09
N ALA A 7 2.12 -5.26 0.51
CA ALA A 7 1.41 -6.53 0.39
C ALA A 7 0.49 -6.56 -0.84
N SER A 8 0.29 -7.77 -1.37
CA SER A 8 -0.68 -8.01 -2.44
C SER A 8 -2.11 -7.80 -1.96
N ALA A 9 -2.58 -8.56 -0.97
CA ALA A 9 -3.95 -8.46 -0.44
C ALA A 9 -4.03 -7.85 0.98
N GLY A 10 -2.96 -7.96 1.78
CA GLY A 10 -2.93 -7.59 3.19
C GLY A 10 -2.12 -8.61 3.98
N PHE A 11 -2.39 -8.77 5.28
CA PHE A 11 -1.72 -9.76 6.13
C PHE A 11 -2.50 -11.08 6.24
N CYS A 12 -2.86 -11.65 5.09
CA CYS A 12 -3.73 -12.82 4.99
C CYS A 12 -3.10 -14.13 5.50
N THR A 13 -1.77 -14.17 5.67
CA THR A 13 -1.04 -15.33 6.23
C THR A 13 -0.42 -15.03 7.59
N GLU A 14 -0.23 -16.07 8.41
CA GLU A 14 0.48 -15.93 9.69
C GLU A 14 1.92 -15.45 9.51
N SER A 15 2.57 -15.80 8.40
CA SER A 15 3.94 -15.40 8.10
C SER A 15 4.01 -13.89 7.78
N LEU A 16 3.10 -13.36 6.98
CA LEU A 16 2.98 -11.92 6.75
C LEU A 16 2.65 -11.16 8.04
N GLN A 17 1.72 -11.69 8.85
CA GLN A 17 1.41 -11.12 10.16
C GLN A 17 2.64 -11.11 11.06
N LYS A 18 3.40 -12.22 11.13
CA LYS A 18 4.63 -12.31 11.91
C LYS A 18 5.66 -11.29 11.42
N LYS A 19 5.85 -11.18 10.10
CA LYS A 19 6.80 -10.23 9.56
C LYS A 19 6.42 -8.80 9.90
N ALA A 20 5.13 -8.44 9.79
CA ALA A 20 4.63 -7.13 10.20
C ALA A 20 4.91 -6.83 11.68
N LYS A 21 4.73 -7.83 12.57
CA LYS A 21 5.07 -7.72 14.00
C LYS A 21 6.55 -7.40 14.20
N ASP A 22 7.42 -8.15 13.51
CA ASP A 22 8.88 -8.06 13.65
C ASP A 22 9.46 -6.70 13.17
N LEU A 23 8.66 -5.83 12.53
CA LEU A 23 9.08 -4.49 12.10
C LEU A 23 9.05 -3.44 13.21
N PHE A 24 8.40 -3.72 14.33
CA PHE A 24 8.25 -2.78 15.44
C PHE A 24 9.11 -3.21 16.63
N GLU A 25 9.83 -2.26 17.21
CA GLU A 25 10.64 -2.45 18.42
C GLU A 25 9.80 -2.35 19.72
N LYS A 26 8.48 -2.47 19.59
CA LYS A 26 7.51 -2.34 20.68
C LYS A 26 6.44 -3.42 20.57
N GLU A 27 5.70 -3.65 21.65
CA GLU A 27 4.57 -4.57 21.59
C GLU A 27 3.48 -4.04 20.64
N MET A 28 2.90 -4.93 19.83
CA MET A 28 1.93 -4.52 18.80
C MET A 28 0.69 -3.83 19.38
N LYS A 29 0.31 -4.15 20.61
CA LYS A 29 -0.79 -3.47 21.32
C LYS A 29 -0.56 -1.97 21.53
N ASP A 30 0.69 -1.51 21.43
CA ASP A 30 1.12 -0.11 21.59
C ASP A 30 1.47 0.57 20.25
N VAL A 31 1.43 -0.18 19.15
CA VAL A 31 1.64 0.34 17.79
C VAL A 31 0.39 1.11 17.35
N LYS A 32 0.60 2.33 16.85
CA LYS A 32 -0.45 3.19 16.29
C LYS A 32 -0.41 3.20 14.78
N ILE A 33 -1.56 2.96 14.14
CA ILE A 33 -1.71 2.91 12.68
C ILE A 33 -2.67 4.01 12.21
N MET A 34 -2.17 4.86 11.32
CA MET A 34 -3.00 5.79 10.55
C MET A 34 -3.53 5.04 9.32
N TYR A 35 -4.84 4.81 9.26
CA TYR A 35 -5.46 3.95 8.27
C TYR A 35 -6.23 4.75 7.22
N PHE A 36 -5.95 4.47 5.94
CA PHE A 36 -6.64 5.06 4.80
C PHE A 36 -7.27 3.97 3.94
N ASP A 37 -8.57 4.09 3.67
CA ASP A 37 -9.30 3.24 2.73
C ASP A 37 -9.88 4.03 1.56
N THR A 38 -9.18 5.10 1.18
CA THR A 38 -9.59 6.02 0.11
C THR A 38 -9.82 5.30 -1.22
N ALA A 39 -8.99 4.31 -1.55
CA ALA A 39 -9.12 3.51 -2.77
C ALA A 39 -10.45 2.73 -2.85
N SER A 40 -11.04 2.37 -1.71
CA SER A 40 -12.30 1.63 -1.66
C SER A 40 -13.53 2.48 -1.96
N LYS A 41 -13.42 3.83 -1.96
CA LYS A 41 -14.57 4.73 -2.13
C LYS A 41 -15.38 4.47 -3.41
N PRO A 42 -14.78 4.35 -4.61
CA PRO A 42 -15.50 4.06 -5.85
C PRO A 42 -15.91 2.59 -6.00
N GLU A 43 -15.44 1.67 -5.14
CA GLU A 43 -15.77 0.25 -5.23
C GLU A 43 -17.23 0.00 -4.83
N GLU A 44 -17.88 -0.96 -5.49
CA GLU A 44 -19.21 -1.44 -5.10
C GLU A 44 -19.12 -2.44 -3.95
N ASP A 45 -18.19 -3.39 -4.05
CA ASP A 45 -17.89 -4.38 -3.01
C ASP A 45 -16.71 -3.90 -2.15
N LYS A 46 -16.92 -3.87 -0.84
CA LYS A 46 -15.93 -3.43 0.16
C LYS A 46 -15.78 -4.44 1.30
N GLU A 47 -16.26 -5.68 1.12
CA GLU A 47 -16.20 -6.71 2.16
C GLU A 47 -14.76 -7.03 2.56
N TYR A 48 -13.82 -6.92 1.62
CA TYR A 48 -12.38 -7.12 1.87
C TYR A 48 -11.80 -6.20 2.94
N LEU A 49 -12.36 -5.01 3.18
CA LEU A 49 -11.90 -4.11 4.24
C LEU A 49 -12.05 -4.73 5.63
N LYS A 50 -13.09 -5.56 5.80
CA LYS A 50 -13.31 -6.26 7.07
C LYS A 50 -12.20 -7.29 7.31
N ASP A 51 -11.89 -8.09 6.29
CA ASP A 51 -10.84 -9.11 6.38
C ASP A 51 -9.47 -8.46 6.57
N GLU A 52 -9.19 -7.35 5.88
CA GLU A 52 -7.99 -6.55 6.06
C GLU A 52 -7.82 -6.08 7.51
N LEU A 53 -8.87 -5.49 8.10
CA LEU A 53 -8.84 -5.06 9.50
C LEU A 53 -8.66 -6.25 10.44
N ASP A 54 -9.35 -7.36 10.20
CA ASP A 54 -9.22 -8.58 11.01
C ASP A 54 -7.78 -9.11 10.98
N TRP A 55 -7.11 -9.09 9.83
CA TRP A 55 -5.69 -9.46 9.71
C TRP A 55 -4.75 -8.49 10.42
N ILE A 56 -5.01 -7.17 10.35
CA ILE A 56 -4.25 -6.18 11.11
C ILE A 56 -4.43 -6.44 12.61
N TYR A 57 -5.63 -6.70 13.10
CA TYR A 57 -5.86 -7.00 14.52
C TYR A 57 -5.25 -8.34 14.95
N ALA A 58 -5.16 -9.34 14.07
CA ALA A 58 -4.43 -10.58 14.33
C ALA A 58 -2.92 -10.35 14.55
N THR A 59 -2.39 -9.19 14.14
CA THR A 59 -1.02 -8.80 14.51
C THR A 59 -0.87 -8.43 16.00
N GLY A 60 -1.97 -8.21 16.71
CA GLY A 60 -1.99 -7.76 18.10
C GLY A 60 -2.16 -6.25 18.27
N VAL A 61 -2.35 -5.50 17.18
CA VAL A 61 -2.73 -4.08 17.22
C VAL A 61 -4.09 -3.94 17.91
N ARG A 62 -4.18 -2.99 18.84
CA ARG A 62 -5.46 -2.64 19.47
C ARG A 62 -6.34 -1.86 18.51
N LYS A 63 -7.65 -2.12 18.55
CA LYS A 63 -8.65 -1.36 17.79
C LYS A 63 -8.53 0.16 18.02
N ASP A 64 -8.35 0.58 19.27
CA ASP A 64 -8.22 2.01 19.63
C ASP A 64 -6.93 2.68 19.11
N ASN A 65 -5.95 1.89 18.64
CA ASN A 65 -4.71 2.41 18.07
C ASN A 65 -4.72 2.44 16.54
N LEU A 66 -5.77 1.93 15.90
CA LEU A 66 -5.99 2.11 14.47
C LEU A 66 -7.02 3.22 14.31
N THR A 67 -6.59 4.33 13.70
CA THR A 67 -7.48 5.47 13.44
C THR A 67 -7.67 5.63 11.94
N ARG A 68 -8.92 5.56 11.49
CA ARG A 68 -9.29 5.79 10.10
C ARG A 68 -9.26 7.29 9.79
N TYR A 69 -8.61 7.66 8.70
CA TYR A 69 -8.56 9.02 8.18
C TYR A 69 -9.10 9.10 6.77
N GLU A 70 -9.68 10.26 6.48
CA GLU A 70 -9.89 10.71 5.13
C GLU A 70 -8.63 11.39 4.62
N MET A 71 -8.19 11.06 3.40
CA MET A 71 -7.08 11.77 2.77
C MET A 71 -7.51 13.22 2.45
N THR A 72 -7.01 14.18 3.22
CA THR A 72 -7.27 15.62 3.04
C THR A 72 -5.98 16.43 3.07
N SER A 73 -6.03 17.64 2.54
CA SER A 73 -4.90 18.59 2.59
C SER A 73 -4.54 19.05 4.00
N ASP A 74 -5.45 18.88 4.96
CA ASP A 74 -5.31 19.41 6.32
C ASP A 74 -4.51 18.47 7.24
N ILE A 75 -4.30 17.22 6.84
CA ILE A 75 -3.40 16.30 7.52
C ILE A 75 -2.00 16.91 7.48
N THR A 76 -1.44 17.23 8.63
CA THR A 76 -0.09 17.78 8.75
C THR A 76 0.93 16.66 8.90
N GLU A 77 2.20 16.97 8.61
CA GLU A 77 3.29 16.05 8.90
C GLU A 77 3.35 15.70 10.39
N GLU A 78 3.12 16.68 11.28
CA GLU A 78 3.07 16.49 12.74
C GLU A 78 1.97 15.51 13.17
N GLU A 79 0.83 15.52 12.48
CA GLU A 79 -0.26 14.57 12.71
C GLU A 79 0.17 13.15 12.32
N ILE A 80 0.79 12.99 11.15
CA ILE A 80 1.30 11.68 10.68
C ILE A 80 2.35 11.13 11.66
N LEU A 81 3.24 11.98 12.19
CA LEU A 81 4.30 11.59 13.11
C LEU A 81 3.81 11.13 14.49
N LYS A 82 2.51 11.24 14.81
CA LYS A 82 1.91 10.64 16.01
C LYS A 82 1.69 9.13 15.87
N TYR A 83 1.82 8.61 14.65
CA TYR A 83 1.61 7.21 14.31
C TYR A 83 2.94 6.51 14.02
N ASP A 84 2.97 5.21 14.26
CA ASP A 84 4.14 4.36 13.99
C ASP A 84 4.14 3.86 12.56
N ALA A 85 2.94 3.72 11.98
CA ALA A 85 2.76 3.29 10.62
C ALA A 85 1.57 3.97 9.95
N ILE A 86 1.65 4.07 8.64
CA ILE A 86 0.54 4.39 7.75
C ILE A 86 0.11 3.10 7.07
N TRP A 87 -1.19 2.85 7.02
CA TRP A 87 -1.80 1.81 6.22
C TRP A 87 -2.60 2.44 5.08
N VAL A 88 -2.35 2.00 3.85
CA VAL A 88 -3.13 2.38 2.67
C VAL A 88 -3.76 1.12 2.07
N SER A 89 -5.08 1.04 2.17
CA SER A 89 -5.88 -0.10 1.72
C SER A 89 -6.02 -0.18 0.20
N GLY A 90 -6.55 -1.32 -0.26
CA GLY A 90 -6.90 -1.61 -1.66
C GLY A 90 -8.19 -0.95 -2.15
N GLY A 91 -8.48 -1.16 -3.44
CA GLY A 91 -9.59 -0.57 -4.19
C GLY A 91 -9.09 -0.01 -5.52
N ASN A 92 -9.68 1.08 -6.03
CA ASN A 92 -9.27 1.66 -7.31
C ASN A 92 -7.96 2.48 -7.19
N THR A 93 -6.91 2.02 -7.87
CA THR A 93 -5.57 2.65 -7.84
C THR A 93 -5.56 4.05 -8.46
N TYR A 94 -6.31 4.29 -9.54
CA TYR A 94 -6.37 5.62 -10.17
C TYR A 94 -7.00 6.66 -9.26
N TYR A 95 -8.09 6.30 -8.59
CA TYR A 95 -8.78 7.16 -7.62
C TYR A 95 -7.89 7.47 -6.41
N LEU A 96 -7.16 6.47 -5.92
CA LEU A 96 -6.20 6.66 -4.83
C LEU A 96 -5.09 7.65 -5.22
N LEU A 97 -4.47 7.44 -6.38
CA LEU A 97 -3.37 8.31 -6.85
C LEU A 97 -3.86 9.76 -7.08
N ASP A 98 -5.03 9.93 -7.71
CA ASP A 98 -5.64 11.25 -7.90
C ASP A 98 -5.89 11.96 -6.56
N THR A 99 -6.40 11.24 -5.56
CA THR A 99 -6.66 11.81 -4.22
C THR A 99 -5.37 12.20 -3.50
N ILE A 100 -4.34 11.35 -3.53
CA ILE A 100 -3.02 11.62 -2.94
C ILE A 100 -2.45 12.93 -3.52
N ARG A 101 -2.51 13.08 -4.84
CA ARG A 101 -1.98 14.26 -5.54
C ARG A 101 -2.78 15.53 -5.24
N LYS A 102 -4.11 15.46 -5.25
CA LYS A 102 -4.97 16.61 -4.92
C LYS A 102 -4.77 17.12 -3.49
N THR A 103 -4.36 16.24 -2.58
CA THR A 103 -4.17 16.57 -1.17
C THR A 103 -2.71 16.91 -0.81
N GLY A 104 -1.76 16.66 -1.73
CA GLY A 104 -0.32 16.83 -1.48
C GLY A 104 0.18 15.92 -0.35
N LEU A 105 -0.46 14.75 -0.17
CA LEU A 105 -0.10 13.81 0.89
C LEU A 105 1.19 13.05 0.58
N ASP A 106 1.51 12.85 -0.70
CA ASP A 106 2.75 12.23 -1.16
C ASP A 106 4.00 12.87 -0.52
N GLU A 107 4.12 14.21 -0.55
CA GLU A 107 5.25 14.92 0.05
C GLU A 107 5.32 14.75 1.57
N LYS A 108 4.16 14.75 2.25
CA LYS A 108 4.08 14.64 3.71
C LYS A 108 4.39 13.21 4.18
N LEU A 109 3.88 12.22 3.46
CA LEU A 109 4.20 10.81 3.68
C LEU A 109 5.70 10.57 3.46
N ALA A 110 6.28 11.10 2.38
CA ALA A 110 7.72 10.99 2.12
C ALA A 110 8.56 11.48 3.31
N LYS A 111 8.23 12.66 3.87
CA LYS A 111 8.93 13.22 5.04
C LYS A 111 8.75 12.36 6.30
N ALA A 112 7.55 11.82 6.52
CA ALA A 112 7.27 10.94 7.66
C ALA A 112 8.06 9.62 7.57
N LEU A 113 8.20 9.06 6.36
CA LEU A 113 8.99 7.85 6.10
C LEU A 113 10.47 8.05 6.42
N GLU A 114 11.03 9.21 6.07
CA GLU A 114 12.42 9.55 6.44
C GLU A 114 12.62 9.65 7.96
N LYS A 115 11.57 10.07 8.68
CA LYS A 115 11.54 10.11 10.15
C LYS A 115 11.24 8.76 10.81
N GLY A 116 11.08 7.69 10.03
CA GLY A 116 10.99 6.31 10.52
C GLY A 116 9.58 5.73 10.60
N VAL A 117 8.55 6.48 10.19
CA VAL A 117 7.19 5.95 10.06
C VAL A 117 7.16 4.87 8.98
N LEU A 118 6.60 3.71 9.30
CA LEU A 118 6.47 2.60 8.36
C LEU A 118 5.31 2.86 7.39
N TYR A 119 5.55 2.71 6.08
CA TYR A 119 4.45 2.63 5.12
C TYR A 119 4.03 1.17 4.92
N MET A 120 2.74 0.90 5.05
CA MET A 120 2.14 -0.39 4.74
C MET A 120 1.07 -0.19 3.67
N GLY A 121 1.17 -0.94 2.58
CA GLY A 121 0.20 -0.90 1.49
C GLY A 121 -0.42 -2.26 1.25
N ALA A 122 -1.69 -2.28 0.86
CA ALA A 122 -2.37 -3.45 0.32
C ALA A 122 -2.91 -3.13 -1.08
N SER A 123 -2.69 -4.03 -2.05
CA SER A 123 -3.18 -3.91 -3.41
C SER A 123 -2.88 -2.53 -4.02
N ALA A 124 -3.89 -1.71 -4.34
CA ALA A 124 -3.74 -0.33 -4.79
C ALA A 124 -2.77 0.51 -3.93
N GLY A 125 -2.83 0.37 -2.60
CA GLY A 125 -1.92 1.04 -1.67
C GLY A 125 -0.45 0.65 -1.86
N SER A 126 -0.18 -0.59 -2.26
CA SER A 126 1.15 -1.04 -2.67
C SER A 126 1.56 -0.47 -4.01
N MET A 127 0.64 -0.44 -4.98
CA MET A 127 0.90 0.02 -6.34
C MET A 127 1.24 1.53 -6.38
N VAL A 128 0.49 2.37 -5.67
CA VAL A 128 0.76 3.83 -5.65
C VAL A 128 2.08 4.19 -4.98
N ALA A 129 2.63 3.31 -4.14
CA ALA A 129 3.95 3.51 -3.55
C ALA A 129 5.10 3.29 -4.55
N THR A 130 4.81 2.71 -5.73
CA THR A 130 5.82 2.40 -6.73
C THR A 130 6.12 3.59 -7.65
N VAL A 131 7.08 3.42 -8.57
CA VAL A 131 7.45 4.45 -9.57
C VAL A 131 6.29 4.84 -10.50
N ASN A 132 5.38 3.91 -10.82
CA ASN A 132 4.28 4.14 -11.75
C ASN A 132 3.15 3.11 -11.58
N ILE A 133 1.90 3.54 -11.78
CA ILE A 133 0.71 2.69 -11.70
C ILE A 133 0.24 2.18 -13.08
N ASP A 134 0.97 2.44 -14.16
CA ASP A 134 0.66 2.04 -15.54
C ASP A 134 0.34 0.54 -15.73
N VAL A 135 0.82 -0.31 -14.83
CA VAL A 135 0.51 -1.75 -14.80
C VAL A 135 -0.93 -2.08 -14.34
N THR A 136 -1.69 -1.10 -13.81
CA THR A 136 -3.04 -1.35 -13.29
C THR A 136 -4.14 -1.38 -14.36
N TYR A 137 -3.83 -1.06 -15.62
CA TYR A 137 -4.85 -0.87 -16.69
C TYR A 137 -5.78 -2.05 -16.95
N PHE A 138 -5.39 -3.27 -16.58
CA PHE A 138 -6.20 -4.48 -16.72
C PHE A 138 -6.89 -4.91 -15.42
N MET A 139 -6.58 -4.28 -14.28
CA MET A 139 -7.19 -4.55 -12.97
C MET A 139 -8.23 -3.48 -12.61
N ASP A 140 -7.87 -2.20 -12.80
CA ASP A 140 -8.70 -1.07 -12.38
C ASP A 140 -9.20 -0.25 -13.56
N ASN A 141 -10.42 0.29 -13.42
CA ASN A 141 -10.97 1.23 -14.39
C ASN A 141 -10.44 2.66 -14.17
N ASN A 142 -9.82 3.26 -15.19
CA ASN A 142 -9.39 4.67 -15.17
C ASN A 142 -10.54 5.61 -15.55
N PHE A 143 -11.63 5.60 -14.78
CA PHE A 143 -12.80 6.46 -15.05
C PHE A 143 -12.51 7.96 -14.87
N LEU A 144 -11.41 8.31 -14.22
CA LEU A 144 -10.92 9.69 -14.06
C LEU A 144 -10.14 10.19 -15.28
N ASN A 145 -9.83 9.31 -16.24
CA ASN A 145 -8.97 9.60 -17.39
C ASN A 145 -7.62 10.22 -16.97
N LEU A 146 -7.05 9.71 -15.88
CA LEU A 146 -5.77 10.18 -15.33
C LEU A 146 -4.65 9.88 -16.34
N GLN A 147 -3.92 10.92 -16.75
CA GLN A 147 -2.87 10.81 -17.78
C GLN A 147 -1.48 10.62 -17.18
N ASP A 148 -1.18 11.37 -16.11
CA ASP A 148 0.07 11.18 -15.37
C ASP A 148 -0.12 10.01 -14.40
N LEU A 149 0.58 8.91 -14.63
CA LEU A 149 0.48 7.68 -13.82
C LEU A 149 1.68 7.46 -12.90
N LYS A 150 2.57 8.45 -12.75
CA LYS A 150 3.69 8.36 -11.81
C LYS A 150 3.17 8.11 -10.39
N GLY A 151 3.63 7.05 -9.75
CA GLY A 151 3.31 6.81 -8.35
C GLY A 151 4.12 7.74 -7.44
N MET A 152 4.07 7.48 -6.14
CA MET A 152 4.83 8.23 -5.14
C MET A 152 6.33 7.93 -5.17
N ASP A 153 6.76 6.90 -5.91
CA ASP A 153 8.16 6.49 -6.07
C ASP A 153 8.87 6.24 -4.71
N PHE A 154 8.13 5.75 -3.72
CA PHE A 154 8.71 5.26 -2.46
C PHE A 154 9.50 3.98 -2.71
N PHE A 155 9.09 3.18 -3.69
CA PHE A 155 9.78 2.00 -4.17
C PHE A 155 9.92 2.05 -5.70
N HIS A 156 11.14 2.03 -6.22
CA HIS A 156 11.39 2.30 -7.65
C HIS A 156 11.05 1.13 -8.60
N THR A 157 10.36 0.10 -8.12
CA THR A 157 9.97 -1.08 -8.91
C THR A 157 8.46 -1.25 -8.89
N ARG A 158 7.86 -1.52 -10.05
CA ARG A 158 6.42 -1.73 -10.18
C ARG A 158 6.00 -3.03 -9.51
N ILE A 159 4.80 -3.03 -8.94
CA ILE A 159 4.18 -4.20 -8.34
C ILE A 159 2.86 -4.47 -9.05
N ILE A 160 2.65 -5.72 -9.44
CA ILE A 160 1.34 -6.26 -9.84
C ILE A 160 0.88 -7.19 -8.72
N PRO A 161 -0.16 -6.81 -7.95
CA PRO A 161 -0.74 -7.70 -6.95
C PRO A 161 -1.61 -8.77 -7.62
N HIS A 162 -2.12 -9.69 -6.80
CA HIS A 162 -3.16 -10.66 -7.19
C HIS A 162 -2.80 -11.50 -8.42
N LYS A 163 -1.66 -12.20 -8.41
CA LYS A 163 -1.29 -13.12 -9.50
C LYS A 163 -2.39 -14.15 -9.74
N ARG A 164 -3.22 -13.90 -10.75
CA ARG A 164 -4.39 -14.69 -11.14
C ARG A 164 -4.34 -15.01 -12.63
N MET A 165 -4.97 -16.11 -13.01
CA MET A 165 -5.04 -16.56 -14.41
C MET A 165 -5.72 -15.51 -15.30
N GLU A 166 -6.75 -14.83 -14.79
CA GLU A 166 -7.46 -13.76 -15.51
C GLU A 166 -6.56 -12.58 -15.90
N TRP A 167 -5.47 -12.34 -15.16
CA TRP A 167 -4.53 -11.25 -15.38
C TRP A 167 -3.31 -11.65 -16.20
N GLU A 168 -3.16 -12.92 -16.57
CA GLU A 168 -1.95 -13.43 -17.23
C GLU A 168 -1.63 -12.65 -18.52
N LYS A 169 -2.65 -12.38 -19.35
CA LYS A 169 -2.49 -11.58 -20.57
C LYS A 169 -1.98 -10.16 -20.27
N GLY A 170 -2.58 -9.48 -19.28
CA GLY A 170 -2.17 -8.13 -18.89
C GLY A 170 -0.75 -8.09 -18.34
N ILE A 171 -0.39 -9.06 -17.50
CA ILE A 171 0.97 -9.21 -16.96
C ILE A 171 1.99 -9.42 -18.08
N LEU A 172 1.69 -10.26 -19.07
CA LEU A 172 2.57 -10.49 -20.23
C LEU A 172 2.74 -9.21 -21.06
N GLU A 173 1.65 -8.51 -21.37
CA GLU A 173 1.71 -7.24 -22.10
C GLU A 173 2.54 -6.18 -21.35
N CYS A 174 2.41 -6.10 -20.02
CA CYS A 174 3.27 -5.24 -19.20
C CYS A 174 4.75 -5.61 -19.34
N LYS A 175 5.10 -6.89 -19.22
CA LYS A 175 6.48 -7.37 -19.33
C LYS A 175 7.08 -7.19 -20.73
N GLU A 176 6.26 -7.16 -21.77
CA GLU A 176 6.72 -6.87 -23.14
C GLU A 176 7.02 -5.38 -23.34
N LYS A 177 6.12 -4.51 -22.86
CA LYS A 177 6.15 -3.06 -23.08
C LYS A 177 7.14 -2.34 -22.15
N ILE A 178 7.19 -2.74 -20.88
CA ILE A 178 8.02 -2.13 -19.84
C ILE A 178 9.34 -2.90 -19.79
N LYS A 179 10.47 -2.19 -19.84
CA LYS A 179 11.80 -2.80 -19.87
C LYS A 179 12.41 -2.92 -18.48
N GLU A 180 11.94 -2.12 -17.54
CA GLU A 180 12.28 -2.17 -16.14
C GLU A 180 11.62 -3.36 -15.43
N ASP A 181 12.17 -3.72 -14.27
CA ASP A 181 11.65 -4.83 -13.47
C ASP A 181 10.22 -4.58 -13.00
N ILE A 182 9.43 -5.66 -13.01
CA ILE A 182 8.08 -5.73 -12.46
C ILE A 182 8.02 -6.93 -11.52
N ILE A 183 7.63 -6.67 -10.27
CA ILE A 183 7.37 -7.72 -9.29
C ILE A 183 5.89 -8.11 -9.38
N VAL A 184 5.63 -9.40 -9.54
CA VAL A 184 4.26 -9.94 -9.57
C VAL A 184 4.08 -10.77 -8.31
N LEU A 185 3.09 -10.42 -7.48
CA LEU A 185 2.84 -11.03 -6.19
C LEU A 185 1.57 -11.89 -6.21
N THR A 186 1.62 -13.05 -5.58
CA THR A 186 0.43 -13.78 -5.14
C THR A 186 -0.22 -13.07 -3.94
N ASP A 187 -1.46 -13.43 -3.59
CA ASP A 187 -2.18 -12.82 -2.46
C ASP A 187 -1.45 -13.01 -1.12
N GLU A 188 -0.62 -14.04 -1.02
CA GLU A 188 0.17 -14.41 0.16
C GLU A 188 1.56 -13.76 0.19
N GLU A 189 1.92 -12.96 -0.80
CA GLU A 189 3.23 -12.33 -0.89
C GLU A 189 3.20 -10.82 -0.65
N ALA A 190 4.33 -10.30 -0.16
CA ALA A 190 4.59 -8.88 -0.01
C ALA A 190 6.05 -8.53 -0.35
N VAL A 191 6.30 -7.27 -0.67
CA VAL A 191 7.65 -6.71 -0.77
C VAL A 191 7.96 -5.97 0.54
N TYR A 192 9.00 -6.40 1.25
CA TYR A 192 9.60 -5.62 2.33
C TYR A 192 10.76 -4.80 1.79
N VAL A 193 10.77 -3.49 2.05
CA VAL A 193 11.83 -2.57 1.65
C VAL A 193 12.48 -1.97 2.89
N GLU A 194 13.82 -1.96 2.91
CA GLU A 194 14.62 -1.31 3.95
C GLU A 194 15.80 -0.56 3.31
N GLY A 195 15.73 0.77 3.33
CA GLY A 195 16.68 1.61 2.61
C GLY A 195 16.64 1.35 1.11
N TYR A 196 17.73 0.79 0.56
CA TYR A 196 17.88 0.46 -0.86
C TYR A 196 17.71 -1.04 -1.16
N LYS A 197 17.45 -1.86 -0.13
CA LYS A 197 17.28 -3.31 -0.27
C LYS A 197 15.81 -3.66 -0.21
N TYR A 198 15.43 -4.71 -0.92
CA TYR A 198 14.11 -5.30 -0.79
C TYR A 198 14.19 -6.83 -0.79
N SER A 199 13.15 -7.46 -0.26
CA SER A 199 12.92 -8.90 -0.29
C SER A 199 11.45 -9.19 -0.52
N ILE A 200 11.15 -10.22 -1.30
CA ILE A 200 9.80 -10.80 -1.35
C ILE A 200 9.66 -11.74 -0.15
N ILE A 201 8.55 -11.60 0.56
CA ILE A 201 8.19 -12.41 1.73
C ILE A 201 6.84 -13.07 1.47
N SER A 202 6.61 -14.21 2.13
CA SER A 202 5.39 -15.01 2.08
C SER A 202 5.06 -15.58 3.44
#